data_AF-A0A821LAE5-F1
#
_entry.id   AF-A0A821LAE5-F1
#
_cell.length_a   1.000
_cell.length_b   1.000
_cell.length_c   1.000
_cell.angle_alpha   90.00
_cell.angle_beta   90.00
_cell.angle_gamma   90.00
#
_symmetry.space_group_name_H-M   'P 1'
#
loop_
_entity.id
_entity.type
_entity.pdbx_description
1 polymer ?
#
loop_
_entity_poly.entity_id
_entity_poly.type
_entity_poly.pdbx_seq_one_letter_code
_entity_poly.pdbx_strand_id
1 'polypeptide(L)'
;MLLSRIFTSIVFKYSNRFVLNNSRCLLSNLSLEVSSEKEFNQQNNASNESDSKSTKNLTDNNNEWLWAYLRERRGFSDLTEEQRRRVIEIEMQTLRESGERVPDVIPDERWTELINLPLIESRKSLYGYLFLREMYRKRRAATVAENNIRRAEAAKRRQELLAEGKPPTNYPGYSSIFRHLGRQHEKRLREQLLLAPARLGEMLVIDCGFEREHAREYYLLNLVDQIQYLFAEIHRYHSPSFVYLCNLSKQGRLQAEFDRRSSLDTLCFEATESNYLDIFPHEKLIYLSPDSNVEMTSFDHDAVYIIGGIIDLSGKKPLTFGKAKRDNIRHQRFPIDRYVKFGGGSGKTLTIDQVYNILMTLKHTGSWVEAFKFIPDRKVVERYSEILEDKKQLEYEKFGRWTGLNVKH
;
A
#
# COMPACT_ATOMS: atom_id res chain seq x y z
N MET A 1 0.44 13.46 -34.00
CA MET A 1 1.45 14.18 -33.17
C MET A 1 0.88 14.84 -31.91
N LEU A 2 -0.34 15.39 -31.89
CA LEU A 2 -0.91 16.02 -30.66
C LEU A 2 -1.29 15.02 -29.54
N LEU A 3 -1.79 13.83 -29.89
CA LEU A 3 -2.22 12.81 -28.92
C LEU A 3 -1.05 12.16 -28.15
N SER A 4 0.13 12.05 -28.77
CA SER A 4 1.34 11.54 -28.12
C SER A 4 1.85 12.50 -27.05
N ARG A 5 1.77 13.82 -27.29
CA ARG A 5 2.21 14.85 -26.32
C ARG A 5 1.30 14.98 -25.09
N ILE A 6 0.02 14.65 -25.21
CA ILE A 6 -0.93 14.65 -24.09
C ILE A 6 -0.68 13.45 -23.17
N PHE A 7 -0.35 12.29 -23.73
CA PHE A 7 -0.05 11.09 -22.94
C PHE A 7 1.24 11.22 -22.11
N THR A 8 2.30 11.83 -22.66
CA THR A 8 3.56 12.03 -21.92
C THR A 8 3.40 13.01 -20.76
N SER A 9 2.54 14.03 -20.89
CA SER A 9 2.34 15.06 -19.86
C SER A 9 1.49 14.56 -18.67
N ILE A 10 0.60 13.59 -18.89
CA ILE A 10 -0.20 12.96 -17.83
C ILE A 10 0.62 11.93 -17.05
N VAL A 11 1.48 11.15 -17.73
CA VAL A 11 2.34 10.15 -17.08
C VAL A 11 3.42 10.80 -16.21
N PHE A 12 3.95 11.97 -16.59
CA PHE A 12 4.97 12.70 -15.81
C PHE A 12 4.41 13.37 -14.53
N LYS A 13 3.10 13.62 -14.48
CA LYS A 13 2.45 14.28 -13.32
C LYS A 13 2.16 13.32 -12.16
N TYR A 14 2.14 12.00 -12.40
CA TYR A 14 1.81 11.00 -11.38
C TYR A 14 3.01 10.23 -10.83
N SER A 15 4.16 10.29 -11.51
CA SER A 15 5.40 9.59 -11.11
C SER A 15 6.24 10.38 -10.08
N ASN A 16 6.03 11.69 -9.93
CA ASN A 16 6.84 12.55 -9.04
C ASN A 16 6.27 12.78 -7.62
N ARG A 17 5.25 12.01 -7.18
CA ARG A 17 4.67 12.19 -5.84
C ARG A 17 5.30 11.37 -4.73
N PHE A 18 6.39 10.65 -5.03
CA PHE A 18 7.00 9.69 -4.11
C PHE A 18 8.53 9.79 -4.00
N VAL A 19 9.14 10.97 -4.13
CA VAL A 19 10.57 11.15 -3.79
C VAL A 19 10.80 12.54 -3.16
N LEU A 20 11.20 12.50 -1.88
CA LEU A 20 11.96 13.48 -1.09
C LEU A 20 11.49 14.95 -1.04
N ASN A 21 11.06 15.38 0.16
CA ASN A 21 11.44 16.68 0.69
C ASN A 21 11.82 16.53 2.17
N ASN A 22 13.12 16.40 2.40
CA ASN A 22 13.78 16.73 3.64
C ASN A 22 14.15 18.22 3.58
N SER A 23 14.06 18.89 4.74
CA SER A 23 14.58 20.24 5.06
C SER A 23 13.59 21.42 5.03
N ARG A 24 13.25 21.84 6.25
CA ARG A 24 13.10 23.23 6.78
C ARG A 24 12.00 24.17 6.24
N CYS A 25 11.45 24.92 7.19
CA CYS A 25 10.42 25.98 7.12
C CYS A 25 9.00 25.44 6.88
N LEU A 26 8.01 25.66 7.74
CA LEU A 26 7.56 26.93 8.31
C LEU A 26 7.02 26.74 9.74
N LEU A 27 7.75 27.20 10.76
CA LEU A 27 7.21 27.55 12.07
C LEU A 27 7.12 29.08 12.12
N SER A 28 6.06 29.62 11.54
CA SER A 28 5.62 30.98 11.80
C SER A 28 4.16 31.05 11.41
N ASN A 29 3.32 31.52 12.33
CA ASN A 29 1.86 31.69 12.26
C ASN A 29 1.03 30.63 13.00
N LEU A 30 1.40 30.32 14.25
CA LEU A 30 0.40 30.03 15.28
C LEU A 30 0.48 31.11 16.35
N SER A 31 -0.12 32.25 16.05
CA SER A 31 -0.43 33.31 17.01
C SER A 31 -1.71 33.90 16.52
N LEU A 32 -2.84 33.44 17.07
CA LEU A 32 -4.13 34.11 17.21
C LEU A 32 -5.13 33.07 17.75
N GLU A 33 -5.99 33.54 18.66
CA GLU A 33 -7.07 32.83 19.36
C GLU A 33 -6.70 32.09 20.67
N VAL A 34 -6.26 32.87 21.65
CA VAL A 34 -6.62 32.64 23.07
C VAL A 34 -7.29 33.91 23.58
N SER A 35 -8.58 34.06 23.32
CA SER A 35 -9.40 35.18 23.85
C SER A 35 -10.88 34.81 23.85
N SER A 36 -11.28 33.82 24.66
CA SER A 36 -12.70 33.63 25.04
C SER A 36 -12.93 32.68 26.22
N GLU A 37 -12.06 32.66 27.24
CA GLU A 37 -12.25 31.82 28.45
C GLU A 37 -12.02 32.58 29.76
N LYS A 38 -12.29 33.90 29.78
CA LYS A 38 -12.09 34.76 30.97
C LYS A 38 -13.36 35.34 31.62
N GLU A 39 -14.56 34.96 31.21
CA GLU A 39 -15.79 35.55 31.77
C GLU A 39 -16.70 34.59 32.56
N PHE A 40 -16.26 33.36 32.87
CA PHE A 40 -17.09 32.42 33.65
C PHE A 40 -16.58 32.10 35.08
N ASN A 41 -15.51 32.76 35.56
CA ASN A 41 -14.93 32.46 36.89
C ASN A 41 -14.69 33.72 37.74
N GLN A 42 -15.71 34.55 37.94
CA GLN A 42 -15.66 35.70 38.86
C GLN A 42 -16.79 35.77 39.90
N GLN A 43 -17.54 34.68 40.12
CA GLN A 43 -18.63 34.67 41.12
C GLN A 43 -18.56 33.61 42.24
N ASN A 44 -17.47 32.83 42.35
CA ASN A 44 -17.33 31.85 43.44
C ASN A 44 -16.14 32.10 44.40
N ASN A 45 -15.49 33.26 44.34
CA ASN A 45 -14.43 33.64 45.29
C ASN A 45 -14.99 34.53 46.41
N ALA A 46 -15.81 33.96 47.29
CA ALA A 46 -16.17 34.60 48.57
C ALA A 46 -16.61 33.59 49.65
N SER A 47 -16.18 32.33 49.56
CA SER A 47 -16.44 31.32 50.60
C SER A 47 -15.42 30.20 50.45
N ASN A 48 -14.19 30.36 50.96
CA ASN A 48 -13.26 29.27 51.34
C ASN A 48 -11.88 29.85 51.66
N GLU A 49 -11.82 30.68 52.71
CA GLU A 49 -10.54 31.18 53.26
C GLU A 49 -10.12 30.46 54.55
N SER A 50 -10.75 29.33 54.88
CA SER A 50 -10.49 28.58 56.12
C SER A 50 -10.05 27.12 55.94
N ASP A 51 -9.77 26.63 54.73
CA ASP A 51 -9.37 25.23 54.47
C ASP A 51 -8.01 25.06 53.76
N SER A 52 -7.20 26.12 53.68
CA SER A 52 -5.91 26.12 52.95
C SER A 52 -4.70 25.60 53.74
N LYS A 53 -4.90 25.04 54.95
CA LYS A 53 -3.83 24.46 55.77
C LYS A 53 -3.91 22.94 55.98
N SER A 54 -4.99 22.26 55.56
CA SER A 54 -5.14 20.80 55.73
C SER A 54 -4.95 19.99 54.44
N THR A 55 -5.01 20.63 53.26
CA THR A 55 -5.00 19.94 51.95
C THR A 55 -3.62 19.84 51.30
N LYS A 56 -2.58 20.49 51.84
CA LYS A 56 -1.19 20.33 51.36
C LYS A 56 -0.48 19.05 51.84
N ASN A 57 -1.04 18.31 52.80
CA ASN A 57 -0.39 17.15 53.41
C ASN A 57 -0.87 15.78 52.89
N LEU A 58 -1.79 15.73 51.92
CA LEU A 58 -2.40 14.47 51.44
C LEU A 58 -1.89 13.97 50.08
N THR A 59 -1.10 14.76 49.35
CA THR A 59 -0.54 14.37 48.05
C THR A 59 0.90 13.86 48.10
N ASP A 60 1.65 14.13 49.17
CA ASP A 60 3.07 13.75 49.26
C ASP A 60 3.29 12.32 49.80
N ASN A 61 2.36 11.78 50.60
CA ASN A 61 2.48 10.43 51.17
C ASN A 61 2.25 9.29 50.16
N ASN A 62 1.64 9.55 49.00
CA ASN A 62 1.32 8.51 48.02
C ASN A 62 2.47 8.17 47.04
N ASN A 63 3.55 8.95 47.04
CA ASN A 63 4.68 8.78 46.11
C ASN A 63 5.99 8.37 46.81
N GLU A 64 5.97 8.08 48.11
CA GLU A 64 7.18 7.72 48.85
C GLU A 64 7.82 6.43 48.30
N TRP A 65 7.00 5.44 47.93
CA TRP A 65 7.44 4.20 47.29
C TRP A 65 8.12 4.46 45.92
N LEU A 66 7.67 5.47 45.18
CA LEU A 66 8.22 5.84 43.87
C LEU A 66 9.61 6.47 44.04
N TRP A 67 9.77 7.36 45.03
CA TRP A 67 11.08 7.92 45.39
C TRP A 67 12.03 6.85 45.95
N ALA A 68 11.52 5.84 46.66
CA ALA A 68 12.31 4.68 47.07
C ALA A 68 12.74 3.83 45.86
N TYR A 69 11.83 3.55 44.92
CA TYR A 69 12.14 2.84 43.67
C TYR A 69 13.24 3.53 42.85
N LEU A 70 13.14 4.84 42.66
CA LEU A 70 14.11 5.63 41.88
C LEU A 70 15.49 5.72 42.58
N ARG A 71 15.52 5.80 43.92
CA ARG A 71 16.77 5.89 44.70
C ARG A 71 17.46 4.55 44.91
N GLU A 72 16.70 3.50 45.20
CA GLU A 72 17.21 2.18 45.59
C GLU A 72 17.46 1.24 44.40
N ARG A 73 17.14 1.65 43.16
CA ARG A 73 17.24 0.80 41.95
C ARG A 73 16.57 -0.57 42.13
N ARG A 74 15.38 -0.61 42.76
CA ARG A 74 14.60 -1.86 42.87
C ARG A 74 14.24 -2.39 41.48
N GLY A 75 14.13 -3.73 41.36
CA GLY A 75 13.77 -4.36 40.10
C GLY A 75 12.35 -4.02 39.67
N PHE A 76 12.14 -3.72 38.39
CA PHE A 76 10.80 -3.44 37.83
C PHE A 76 9.81 -4.62 38.03
N SER A 77 10.34 -5.84 38.14
CA SER A 77 9.60 -7.07 38.45
C SER A 77 9.00 -7.10 39.85
N ASP A 78 9.50 -6.31 40.79
CA ASP A 78 9.13 -6.43 42.21
C ASP A 78 7.95 -5.51 42.57
N LEU A 79 7.50 -4.71 41.61
CA LEU A 79 6.40 -3.75 41.72
C LEU A 79 5.03 -4.39 41.42
N THR A 80 3.97 -3.88 42.03
CA THR A 80 2.58 -4.25 41.68
C THR A 80 2.20 -3.75 40.28
N GLU A 81 1.11 -4.27 39.69
CA GLU A 81 0.65 -3.80 38.38
C GLU A 81 0.32 -2.30 38.36
N GLU A 82 -0.33 -1.76 39.40
CA GLU A 82 -0.61 -0.32 39.46
C GLU A 82 0.67 0.51 39.56
N GLN A 83 1.65 0.04 40.34
CA GLN A 83 2.95 0.69 40.48
C GLN A 83 3.72 0.68 39.15
N ARG A 84 3.72 -0.44 38.41
CA ARG A 84 4.34 -0.53 37.09
C ARG A 84 3.68 0.40 36.08
N ARG A 85 2.34 0.50 36.09
CA ARG A 85 1.61 1.47 35.26
C ARG A 85 2.05 2.90 35.56
N ARG A 86 2.16 3.24 36.85
CA ARG A 86 2.59 4.59 37.27
C ARG A 86 4.02 4.90 36.85
N VAL A 87 4.93 3.93 36.96
CA VAL A 87 6.31 4.07 36.45
C VAL A 87 6.31 4.29 34.94
N ILE A 88 5.50 3.54 34.18
CA ILE A 88 5.35 3.70 32.73
C ILE A 88 4.80 5.08 32.36
N GLU A 89 3.80 5.60 33.08
CA GLU A 89 3.27 6.96 32.84
C GLU A 89 4.33 8.04 33.02
N ILE A 90 5.14 7.93 34.08
CA ILE A 90 6.23 8.89 34.36
C ILE A 90 7.35 8.75 33.34
N GLU A 91 7.69 7.52 32.96
CA GLU A 91 8.65 7.23 31.88
C GLU A 91 8.19 7.89 30.58
N MET A 92 6.92 7.72 30.19
CA MET A 92 6.34 8.35 29.01
C MET A 92 6.37 9.87 29.09
N GLN A 93 6.05 10.45 30.25
CA GLN A 93 6.12 11.90 30.45
C GLN A 93 7.55 12.41 30.28
N THR A 94 8.52 11.75 30.92
CA THR A 94 9.94 12.11 30.85
C THR A 94 10.46 12.02 29.41
N LEU A 95 10.08 10.96 28.69
CA LEU A 95 10.46 10.77 27.28
C LEU A 95 9.79 11.80 26.36
N ARG A 96 8.56 12.21 26.65
CA ARG A 96 7.87 13.27 25.92
C ARG A 96 8.57 14.62 26.11
N GLU A 97 8.97 14.94 27.35
CA GLU A 97 9.74 16.14 27.67
C GLU A 97 11.12 16.14 27.00
N SER A 98 11.76 14.97 26.87
CA SER A 98 13.01 14.82 26.13
C SER A 98 12.86 14.82 24.60
N GLY A 99 11.63 14.95 24.06
CA GLY A 99 11.34 14.97 22.63
C GLY A 99 11.39 13.60 21.94
N GLU A 100 11.33 12.50 22.69
CA GLU A 100 11.30 11.15 22.15
C GLU A 100 9.90 10.77 21.61
N ARG A 101 9.85 9.75 20.76
CA ARG A 101 8.62 9.31 20.08
C ARG A 101 7.73 8.47 20.99
N VAL A 102 6.78 9.12 21.67
CA VAL A 102 5.86 8.49 22.63
C VAL A 102 4.41 8.83 22.29
N PRO A 103 3.47 7.86 22.28
CA PRO A 103 2.06 8.12 22.00
C PRO A 103 1.41 9.00 23.07
N ASP A 104 0.32 9.68 22.72
CA ASP A 104 -0.49 10.45 23.66
C ASP A 104 -1.35 9.52 24.53
N VAL A 105 -1.90 8.46 23.91
CA VAL A 105 -2.79 7.50 24.56
C VAL A 105 -2.38 6.06 24.21
N ILE A 106 -2.19 5.22 25.21
CA ILE A 106 -1.95 3.78 25.03
C ILE A 106 -3.30 3.05 24.96
N PRO A 107 -3.56 2.22 23.93
CA PRO A 107 -4.73 1.34 23.89
C PRO A 107 -4.74 0.33 25.03
N ASP A 108 -5.91 0.10 25.65
CA ASP A 108 -6.11 -0.81 26.79
C ASP A 108 -5.48 -2.20 26.60
N GLU A 109 -5.62 -2.76 25.40
CA GLU A 109 -5.09 -4.06 24.98
C GLU A 109 -3.56 -4.19 25.12
N ARG A 110 -2.83 -3.07 25.04
CA ARG A 110 -1.35 -3.05 24.99
C ARG A 110 -0.70 -2.75 26.34
N TRP A 111 -1.49 -2.42 27.35
CA TRP A 111 -0.96 -2.21 28.71
C TRP A 111 -0.36 -3.47 29.30
N THR A 112 -0.98 -4.64 29.07
CA THR A 112 -0.46 -5.93 29.51
C THR A 112 0.92 -6.23 28.92
N GLU A 113 1.13 -5.92 27.65
CA GLU A 113 2.42 -6.06 26.97
C GLU A 113 3.49 -5.14 27.56
N LEU A 114 3.15 -3.88 27.84
CA LEU A 114 4.08 -2.90 28.44
C LEU A 114 4.48 -3.27 29.88
N ILE A 115 3.52 -3.75 30.68
CA ILE A 115 3.75 -4.17 32.07
C ILE A 115 4.67 -5.39 32.14
N ASN A 116 4.63 -6.27 31.14
CA ASN A 116 5.44 -7.48 31.08
C ASN A 116 6.87 -7.25 30.54
N LEU A 117 7.15 -6.08 29.97
CA LEU A 117 8.48 -5.73 29.48
C LEU A 117 9.25 -4.96 30.56
N PRO A 118 10.31 -5.54 31.19
CA PRO A 118 10.98 -4.90 32.31
C PRO A 118 11.95 -3.78 31.90
N LEU A 119 12.51 -3.85 30.69
CA LEU A 119 13.52 -2.90 30.19
C LEU A 119 12.88 -1.72 29.45
N ILE A 120 13.36 -0.51 29.75
CA ILE A 120 12.97 0.73 29.09
C ILE A 120 13.26 0.70 27.60
N GLU A 121 14.38 0.10 27.17
CA GLU A 121 14.77 -0.02 25.76
C GLU A 121 13.74 -0.87 24.98
N SER A 122 13.24 -1.95 25.58
CA SER A 122 12.21 -2.79 24.98
C SER A 122 10.87 -2.04 24.88
N ARG A 123 10.51 -1.26 25.91
CA ARG A 123 9.30 -0.42 25.89
C ARG A 123 9.40 0.74 24.90
N LYS A 124 10.57 1.37 24.75
CA LYS A 124 10.84 2.43 23.75
C LYS A 124 10.52 2.00 22.32
N SER A 125 10.85 0.76 21.96
CA SER A 125 10.49 0.20 20.64
C SER A 125 8.97 0.16 20.45
N LEU A 126 8.23 -0.29 21.48
CA LEU A 126 6.77 -0.34 21.46
C LEU A 126 6.14 1.06 21.46
N TYR A 127 6.67 2.01 22.24
CA TYR A 127 6.25 3.41 22.20
C TYR A 127 6.43 4.01 20.81
N GLY A 128 7.58 3.79 20.18
CA GLY A 128 7.84 4.24 18.82
C GLY A 128 6.83 3.69 17.82
N TYR A 129 6.49 2.40 17.90
CA TYR A 129 5.46 1.78 17.08
C TYR A 129 4.07 2.40 17.31
N LEU A 130 3.66 2.56 18.57
CA LEU A 130 2.36 3.14 18.94
C LEU A 130 2.25 4.60 18.50
N PHE A 131 3.31 5.39 18.70
CA PHE A 131 3.40 6.77 18.26
C PHE A 131 3.24 6.89 16.73
N LEU A 132 3.97 6.07 15.96
CA LEU A 132 3.84 6.08 14.49
C LEU A 132 2.41 5.74 14.04
N ARG A 133 1.78 4.76 14.68
CA ARG A 133 0.39 4.37 14.41
C ARG A 133 -0.59 5.49 14.74
N GLU A 134 -0.40 6.18 15.87
CA GLU A 134 -1.23 7.31 16.28
C GLU A 134 -1.08 8.50 15.31
N MET A 135 0.15 8.87 14.97
CA MET A 135 0.42 9.94 14.02
C MET A 135 -0.18 9.65 12.64
N TYR A 136 -0.14 8.38 12.19
CA TYR A 136 -0.82 7.97 10.97
C TYR A 136 -2.35 8.16 11.05
N ARG A 137 -2.97 7.79 12.18
CA ARG A 137 -4.41 8.01 12.41
C ARG A 137 -4.78 9.49 12.41
N LYS A 138 -4.03 10.33 13.13
CA LYS A 138 -4.22 11.79 13.16
C LYS A 138 -4.08 12.41 11.77
N ARG A 139 -3.04 12.05 11.02
CA ARG A 139 -2.83 12.53 9.64
C ARG A 139 -3.97 12.12 8.71
N ARG A 140 -4.44 10.87 8.81
CA ARG A 140 -5.58 10.39 8.03
C ARG A 140 -6.87 11.13 8.39
N ALA A 141 -7.15 11.35 9.67
CA ALA A 141 -8.31 12.10 10.14
C ALA A 141 -8.28 13.56 9.65
N ALA A 142 -7.13 14.24 9.76
CA ALA A 142 -6.94 15.59 9.25
C ALA A 142 -7.17 15.66 7.72
N THR A 143 -6.62 14.70 6.96
CA THR A 143 -6.82 14.61 5.51
C THR A 143 -8.30 14.42 5.16
N VAL A 144 -9.04 13.61 5.92
CA VAL A 144 -10.48 13.41 5.71
C VAL A 144 -11.27 14.67 6.04
N ALA A 145 -10.95 15.35 7.15
CA ALA A 145 -11.57 16.61 7.54
C ALA A 145 -11.35 17.70 6.49
N GLU A 146 -10.11 17.89 6.03
CA GLU A 146 -9.75 18.82 4.97
C GLU A 146 -10.52 18.54 3.67
N ASN A 147 -10.58 17.26 3.25
CA ASN A 147 -11.35 16.88 2.08
C ASN A 147 -12.86 17.11 2.24
N ASN A 148 -13.41 16.93 3.44
CA ASN A 148 -14.83 17.20 3.72
C ASN A 148 -15.14 18.69 3.67
N ILE A 149 -14.28 19.54 4.25
CA ILE A 149 -14.37 21.00 4.16
C ILE A 149 -14.33 21.42 2.70
N ARG A 150 -13.32 20.97 1.94
CA ARG A 150 -13.18 21.26 0.51
C ARG A 150 -14.41 20.82 -0.30
N ARG A 151 -15.01 19.67 0.03
CA ARG A 151 -16.25 19.20 -0.61
C ARG A 151 -17.45 20.09 -0.29
N ALA A 152 -17.59 20.53 0.96
CA ALA A 152 -18.65 21.43 1.38
C ALA A 152 -18.54 22.80 0.71
N GLU A 153 -17.33 23.38 0.69
CA GLU A 153 -17.03 24.63 -0.03
C GLU A 153 -17.32 24.52 -1.52
N ALA A 154 -16.90 23.43 -2.17
CA ALA A 154 -17.20 23.18 -3.57
C ALA A 154 -18.71 23.02 -3.84
N ALA A 155 -19.46 22.40 -2.92
CA ALA A 155 -20.91 22.25 -3.05
C ALA A 155 -21.62 23.60 -2.91
N LYS A 156 -21.21 24.44 -1.94
CA LYS A 156 -21.72 25.79 -1.75
C LYS A 156 -21.41 26.66 -2.98
N ARG A 157 -20.17 26.65 -3.44
CA ARG A 157 -19.75 27.39 -4.64
C ARG A 157 -20.54 26.97 -5.89
N ARG A 158 -20.85 25.67 -6.01
CA ARG A 158 -21.70 25.15 -7.09
C ARG A 158 -23.12 25.71 -7.01
N GLN A 159 -23.71 25.81 -5.82
CA GLN A 159 -25.04 26.40 -5.63
C GLN A 159 -25.06 27.90 -5.99
N GLU A 160 -24.04 28.66 -5.56
CA GLU A 160 -23.88 30.08 -5.93
C GLU A 160 -23.79 30.28 -7.44
N LEU A 161 -22.96 29.49 -8.13
CA LEU A 161 -22.81 29.58 -9.59
C LEU A 161 -24.13 29.25 -10.31
N LEU A 162 -24.87 28.26 -9.85
CA LEU A 162 -26.19 27.92 -10.40
C LEU A 162 -27.21 29.05 -10.20
N ALA A 163 -27.19 29.72 -9.03
CA ALA A 163 -28.05 30.87 -8.75
C ALA A 163 -27.68 32.09 -9.63
N GLU A 164 -26.40 32.29 -9.92
CA GLU A 164 -25.91 33.33 -10.83
C GLU A 164 -26.12 32.99 -12.33
N GLY A 165 -26.71 31.83 -12.65
CA GLY A 165 -26.88 31.35 -14.03
C GLY A 165 -25.54 31.00 -14.72
N LYS A 166 -24.45 30.88 -13.96
CA LYS A 166 -23.12 30.54 -14.46
C LYS A 166 -22.88 29.03 -14.44
N PRO A 167 -22.06 28.51 -15.35
CA PRO A 167 -21.71 27.10 -15.35
C PRO A 167 -20.93 26.74 -14.06
N PRO A 168 -21.35 25.72 -13.28
CA PRO A 168 -20.64 25.29 -12.07
C PRO A 168 -19.28 24.63 -12.30
N THR A 169 -18.82 24.50 -13.55
CA THR A 169 -17.47 24.00 -13.85
C THR A 169 -16.86 24.79 -15.01
N ASN A 170 -15.56 25.08 -14.91
CA ASN A 170 -14.77 25.68 -15.99
C ASN A 170 -14.31 24.63 -17.04
N TYR A 171 -14.94 23.46 -17.09
CA TYR A 171 -14.59 22.46 -18.10
C TYR A 171 -14.87 23.05 -19.48
N PRO A 172 -13.91 23.01 -20.42
CA PRO A 172 -14.09 23.45 -21.80
C PRO A 172 -15.08 22.50 -22.47
N GLY A 173 -16.36 22.73 -22.21
CA GLY A 173 -17.43 21.80 -22.54
C GLY A 173 -18.71 21.96 -21.75
N TYR A 174 -18.81 22.93 -20.84
CA TYR A 174 -20.11 23.28 -20.24
C TYR A 174 -21.16 23.75 -21.27
N SER A 175 -20.69 24.16 -22.45
CA SER A 175 -21.47 24.45 -23.66
C SER A 175 -21.11 23.55 -24.86
N SER A 176 -20.33 22.47 -24.67
CA SER A 176 -20.02 21.54 -25.76
C SER A 176 -20.95 20.34 -25.75
N ILE A 177 -21.08 19.72 -26.92
CA ILE A 177 -21.77 18.44 -27.11
C ILE A 177 -21.09 17.27 -26.35
N PHE A 178 -19.87 17.47 -25.82
CA PHE A 178 -19.12 16.43 -25.12
C PHE A 178 -19.54 16.35 -23.65
N ARG A 179 -20.26 15.28 -23.29
CA ARG A 179 -20.67 15.02 -21.90
C ARG A 179 -19.44 14.90 -21.00
N HIS A 180 -19.49 15.60 -19.86
CA HIS A 180 -18.52 15.40 -18.78
C HIS A 180 -18.65 13.97 -18.24
N LEU A 181 -17.60 13.17 -18.43
CA LEU A 181 -17.55 11.83 -17.87
C LEU A 181 -17.06 11.91 -16.42
N GLY A 182 -18.00 11.88 -15.47
CA GLY A 182 -17.66 11.85 -14.05
C GLY A 182 -16.96 10.55 -13.64
N ARG A 183 -16.25 10.54 -12.51
CA ARG A 183 -15.49 9.37 -12.02
C ARG A 183 -16.30 8.08 -11.93
N GLN A 184 -17.58 8.16 -11.58
CA GLN A 184 -18.47 6.98 -11.53
C GLN A 184 -18.71 6.38 -12.91
N HIS A 185 -18.91 7.22 -13.92
CA HIS A 185 -19.04 6.76 -15.31
C HIS A 185 -17.73 6.18 -15.82
N GLU A 186 -16.60 6.82 -15.49
CA GLU A 186 -15.27 6.28 -15.83
C GLU A 186 -15.05 4.90 -15.19
N LYS A 187 -15.40 4.72 -13.90
CA LYS A 187 -15.36 3.43 -13.21
C LYS A 187 -16.21 2.40 -13.95
N ARG A 188 -17.45 2.74 -14.31
CA ARG A 188 -18.36 1.84 -15.03
C ARG A 188 -17.84 1.45 -16.42
N LEU A 189 -17.27 2.39 -17.17
CA LEU A 189 -16.66 2.09 -18.47
C LEU A 189 -15.46 1.15 -18.29
N ARG A 190 -14.64 1.40 -17.27
CA ARG A 190 -13.50 0.55 -16.90
C ARG A 190 -13.92 -0.87 -16.50
N GLU A 191 -15.02 -1.02 -15.77
CA GLU A 191 -15.63 -2.31 -15.44
C GLU A 191 -16.19 -3.00 -16.69
N GLN A 192 -16.81 -2.25 -17.61
CA GLN A 192 -17.32 -2.81 -18.87
C GLN A 192 -16.23 -3.39 -19.77
N LEU A 193 -15.00 -2.86 -19.70
CA LEU A 193 -13.86 -3.43 -20.44
C LEU A 193 -13.54 -4.87 -20.02
N LEU A 194 -13.94 -5.29 -18.81
CA LEU A 194 -13.72 -6.65 -18.30
C LEU A 194 -14.78 -7.65 -18.79
N LEU A 195 -15.90 -7.18 -19.34
CA LEU A 195 -16.93 -8.05 -19.92
C LEU A 195 -16.47 -8.71 -21.23
N ALA A 196 -15.65 -8.00 -22.02
CA ALA A 196 -15.11 -8.52 -23.26
C ALA A 196 -14.16 -9.72 -23.04
N PRO A 197 -13.10 -9.63 -22.21
CA PRO A 197 -12.21 -10.76 -21.95
C PRO A 197 -12.95 -11.92 -21.26
N ALA A 198 -13.90 -11.64 -20.36
CA ALA A 198 -14.75 -12.66 -19.75
C ALA A 198 -15.55 -13.46 -20.79
N ARG A 199 -16.05 -12.80 -21.85
CA ARG A 199 -16.78 -13.45 -22.95
C ARG A 199 -15.87 -14.15 -23.94
N LEU A 200 -14.69 -13.61 -24.18
CA LEU A 200 -13.73 -14.13 -25.16
C LEU A 200 -12.83 -15.24 -24.60
N GLY A 201 -12.93 -15.54 -23.30
CA GLY A 201 -12.13 -16.60 -22.67
C GLY A 201 -10.68 -16.19 -22.37
N GLU A 202 -10.37 -14.89 -22.37
CA GLU A 202 -9.04 -14.40 -22.02
C GLU A 202 -8.88 -14.33 -20.49
N MET A 203 -8.61 -15.49 -19.89
CA MET A 203 -8.64 -15.68 -18.44
C MET A 203 -7.25 -15.75 -17.82
N LEU A 204 -7.14 -15.27 -16.58
CA LEU A 204 -5.97 -15.40 -15.72
C LEU A 204 -6.41 -15.95 -14.36
N VAL A 205 -5.69 -16.94 -13.85
CA VAL A 205 -6.00 -17.56 -12.56
C VAL A 205 -5.01 -17.11 -11.50
N ILE A 206 -5.52 -16.80 -10.31
CA ILE A 206 -4.75 -16.71 -9.07
C ILE A 206 -5.15 -17.91 -8.22
N ASP A 207 -4.17 -18.77 -7.95
CA ASP A 207 -4.35 -19.98 -7.16
C ASP A 207 -4.22 -19.67 -5.65
N CYS A 208 -5.35 -19.50 -4.97
CA CYS A 208 -5.42 -19.19 -3.55
C CYS A 208 -5.24 -20.42 -2.63
N GLY A 209 -4.84 -21.57 -3.18
CA GLY A 209 -4.76 -22.84 -2.45
C GLY A 209 -3.58 -22.99 -1.48
N PHE A 210 -2.83 -21.92 -1.18
CA PHE A 210 -1.63 -21.95 -0.33
C PHE A 210 -1.84 -21.38 1.09
N GLU A 211 -3.09 -21.24 1.52
CA GLU A 211 -3.41 -20.60 2.80
C GLU A 211 -2.70 -21.30 3.99
N ARG A 212 -2.53 -22.63 3.94
CA ARG A 212 -1.89 -23.42 5.01
C ARG A 212 -0.39 -23.14 5.11
N GLU A 213 0.24 -22.79 4.00
CA GLU A 213 1.67 -22.50 3.91
C GLU A 213 2.00 -21.14 4.52
N HIS A 214 1.03 -20.23 4.60
CA HIS A 214 1.12 -18.94 5.31
C HIS A 214 0.98 -19.14 6.83
N ALA A 215 2.11 -19.45 7.47
CA ALA A 215 2.18 -19.70 8.91
C ALA A 215 1.85 -18.47 9.78
N ARG A 216 2.08 -17.25 9.27
CA ARG A 216 1.79 -15.99 9.98
C ARG A 216 0.71 -15.21 9.25
N GLU A 217 -0.20 -14.61 10.01
CA GLU A 217 -1.31 -13.81 9.49
C GLU A 217 -0.86 -12.66 8.58
N TYR A 218 0.26 -12.01 8.91
CA TYR A 218 0.86 -10.96 8.08
C TYR A 218 1.04 -11.35 6.60
N TYR A 219 1.31 -12.62 6.30
CA TYR A 219 1.45 -13.05 4.91
C TYR A 219 0.11 -13.06 4.16
N LEU A 220 -0.99 -13.40 4.84
CA LEU A 220 -2.34 -13.31 4.27
C LEU A 220 -2.75 -11.86 4.06
N LEU A 221 -2.43 -10.98 5.01
CA LEU A 221 -2.64 -9.54 4.87
C LEU A 221 -1.95 -9.00 3.61
N ASN A 222 -0.68 -9.37 3.41
CA ASN A 222 0.08 -8.99 2.23
C ASN A 222 -0.45 -9.63 0.92
N LEU A 223 -0.97 -10.86 0.99
CA LEU A 223 -1.58 -11.52 -0.16
C LEU A 223 -2.80 -10.74 -0.65
N VAL A 224 -3.69 -10.37 0.28
CA VAL A 224 -4.86 -9.55 -0.01
C VAL A 224 -4.43 -8.20 -0.59
N ASP A 225 -3.41 -7.56 -0.02
CA ASP A 225 -2.88 -6.29 -0.54
C ASP A 225 -2.36 -6.43 -1.99
N GLN A 226 -1.60 -7.48 -2.30
CA GLN A 226 -1.10 -7.72 -3.67
C GLN A 226 -2.23 -7.97 -4.67
N ILE A 227 -3.26 -8.73 -4.29
CA ILE A 227 -4.43 -8.95 -5.14
C ILE A 227 -5.21 -7.63 -5.34
N GLN A 228 -5.34 -6.80 -4.31
CA GLN A 228 -5.95 -5.47 -4.43
C GLN A 228 -5.14 -4.53 -5.34
N TYR A 229 -3.80 -4.55 -5.27
CA TYR A 229 -2.96 -3.78 -6.17
C TYR A 229 -3.11 -4.22 -7.62
N LEU A 230 -3.23 -5.52 -7.87
CA LEU A 230 -3.55 -6.05 -9.20
C LEU A 230 -4.85 -5.44 -9.74
N PHE A 231 -5.93 -5.47 -8.95
CA PHE A 231 -7.21 -4.88 -9.37
C PHE A 231 -7.17 -3.35 -9.50
N ALA A 232 -6.25 -2.67 -8.82
CA ALA A 232 -6.03 -1.24 -9.04
C ALA A 232 -5.40 -0.96 -10.41
N GLU A 233 -4.53 -1.85 -10.90
CA GLU A 233 -3.80 -1.71 -12.17
C GLU A 233 -4.55 -2.30 -13.38
N ILE A 234 -5.57 -3.14 -13.18
CA ILE A 234 -6.29 -3.84 -14.26
C ILE A 234 -6.79 -2.89 -15.36
N HIS A 235 -7.26 -1.70 -14.99
CA HIS A 235 -7.81 -0.70 -15.90
C HIS A 235 -6.76 0.11 -16.67
N ARG A 236 -5.47 -0.11 -16.39
CA ARG A 236 -4.37 0.48 -17.16
C ARG A 236 -4.28 -0.12 -18.56
N TYR A 237 -4.75 -1.36 -18.72
CA TYR A 237 -4.67 -2.11 -19.96
C TYR A 237 -5.95 -1.92 -20.79
N HIS A 238 -5.79 -1.84 -22.12
CA HIS A 238 -6.94 -1.72 -23.02
C HIS A 238 -7.69 -3.06 -23.16
N SER A 239 -6.96 -4.17 -23.10
CA SER A 239 -7.49 -5.54 -23.10
C SER A 239 -6.93 -6.32 -21.90
N PRO A 240 -7.41 -6.05 -20.67
CA PRO A 240 -7.01 -6.82 -19.49
C PRO A 240 -7.53 -8.25 -19.59
N SER A 241 -6.85 -9.22 -18.98
CA SER A 241 -7.42 -10.56 -18.77
C SER A 241 -8.41 -10.54 -17.60
N PHE A 242 -9.49 -11.31 -17.72
CA PHE A 242 -10.44 -11.50 -16.63
C PHE A 242 -9.85 -12.44 -15.59
N VAL A 243 -9.95 -12.08 -14.31
CA VAL A 243 -9.24 -12.77 -13.22
C VAL A 243 -10.16 -13.76 -12.50
N TYR A 244 -9.66 -14.97 -12.28
CA TYR A 244 -10.28 -15.99 -11.43
C TYR A 244 -9.46 -16.19 -10.16
N LEU A 245 -10.10 -16.11 -9.00
CA LEU A 245 -9.54 -16.54 -7.73
C LEU A 245 -10.03 -17.96 -7.46
N CYS A 246 -9.20 -18.96 -7.78
CA CYS A 246 -9.52 -20.38 -7.58
C CYS A 246 -8.98 -20.88 -6.23
N ASN A 247 -9.53 -22.00 -5.74
CA ASN A 247 -9.18 -22.57 -4.45
C ASN A 247 -9.33 -21.59 -3.26
N LEU A 248 -10.24 -20.61 -3.36
CA LEU A 248 -10.51 -19.64 -2.29
C LEU A 248 -11.66 -20.14 -1.42
N SER A 249 -11.34 -20.72 -0.25
CA SER A 249 -12.35 -21.23 0.67
C SER A 249 -13.20 -20.10 1.27
N LYS A 250 -14.54 -20.25 1.24
CA LYS A 250 -15.48 -19.25 1.77
C LYS A 250 -15.39 -19.08 3.28
N GLN A 251 -14.97 -20.12 4.00
CA GLN A 251 -14.73 -20.09 5.44
C GLN A 251 -13.23 -19.98 5.77
N GLY A 252 -12.38 -19.72 4.77
CA GLY A 252 -10.94 -19.56 4.93
C GLY A 252 -10.57 -18.21 5.55
N ARG A 253 -9.37 -18.13 6.12
CA ARG A 253 -8.85 -16.86 6.68
C ARG A 253 -8.64 -15.82 5.58
N LEU A 254 -8.32 -16.27 4.36
CA LEU A 254 -8.12 -15.37 3.23
C LEU A 254 -9.44 -14.69 2.82
N GLN A 255 -10.56 -15.42 2.77
CA GLN A 255 -11.87 -14.86 2.49
C GLN A 255 -12.30 -13.86 3.58
N ALA A 256 -12.11 -14.21 4.85
CA ALA A 256 -12.44 -13.32 5.96
C ALA A 256 -11.68 -11.98 5.90
N GLU A 257 -10.40 -12.01 5.48
CA GLU A 257 -9.62 -10.79 5.29
C GLU A 257 -10.05 -9.96 4.08
N PHE A 258 -10.50 -10.61 2.99
CA PHE A 258 -11.14 -9.90 1.89
C PHE A 258 -12.39 -9.16 2.36
N ASP A 259 -13.32 -9.88 3.00
CA ASP A 259 -14.59 -9.33 3.49
C ASP A 259 -14.39 -8.15 4.44
N ARG A 260 -13.36 -8.23 5.29
CA ARG A 260 -13.00 -7.17 6.24
C ARG A 260 -12.51 -5.89 5.56
N ARG A 261 -11.70 -5.98 4.51
CA ARG A 261 -10.99 -4.83 3.92
C ARG A 261 -11.78 -4.14 2.82
N SER A 262 -12.54 -4.90 2.05
CA SER A 262 -13.38 -4.38 0.99
C SER A 262 -14.49 -5.39 0.74
N SER A 263 -15.74 -4.94 0.65
CA SER A 263 -16.70 -5.70 -0.15
C SER A 263 -16.09 -5.80 -1.54
N LEU A 264 -15.62 -6.97 -1.95
CA LEU A 264 -15.09 -7.14 -3.28
C LEU A 264 -16.22 -6.80 -4.26
N ASP A 265 -16.08 -5.68 -4.98
CA ASP A 265 -17.04 -5.31 -6.01
C ASP A 265 -16.91 -6.37 -7.12
N THR A 266 -17.93 -7.21 -7.25
CA THR A 266 -17.95 -8.50 -7.98
C THR A 266 -17.79 -8.38 -9.50
N LEU A 267 -17.54 -7.19 -10.03
CA LEU A 267 -17.53 -6.93 -11.47
C LEU A 267 -16.18 -7.22 -12.15
N CYS A 268 -15.09 -7.35 -11.38
CA CYS A 268 -13.74 -7.40 -11.95
C CYS A 268 -13.06 -8.78 -11.92
N PHE A 269 -13.65 -9.75 -11.22
CA PHE A 269 -13.09 -11.10 -11.09
C PHE A 269 -14.18 -12.07 -10.61
N GLU A 270 -13.91 -13.36 -10.76
CA GLU A 270 -14.72 -14.43 -10.19
C GLU A 270 -13.95 -15.14 -9.08
N ALA A 271 -14.56 -15.32 -7.91
CA ALA A 271 -13.99 -16.07 -6.80
C ALA A 271 -14.73 -17.41 -6.62
N THR A 272 -13.97 -18.49 -6.48
CA THR A 272 -14.53 -19.85 -6.38
C THR A 272 -13.67 -20.74 -5.49
N GLU A 273 -14.35 -21.71 -4.84
CA GLU A 273 -13.72 -22.77 -4.06
C GLU A 273 -13.17 -23.89 -4.96
N SER A 274 -13.64 -23.96 -6.21
CA SER A 274 -13.26 -24.98 -7.18
C SER A 274 -11.79 -24.88 -7.61
N ASN A 275 -11.22 -26.02 -7.99
CA ASN A 275 -9.89 -26.10 -8.55
C ASN A 275 -9.90 -25.59 -10.00
N TYR A 276 -8.82 -24.92 -10.43
CA TYR A 276 -8.68 -24.48 -11.82
C TYR A 276 -8.71 -25.63 -12.83
N LEU A 277 -8.35 -26.85 -12.43
CA LEU A 277 -8.43 -28.06 -13.26
C LEU A 277 -9.88 -28.45 -13.62
N ASP A 278 -10.84 -28.07 -12.78
CA ASP A 278 -12.25 -28.40 -12.98
C ASP A 278 -12.97 -27.34 -13.86
N ILE A 279 -12.37 -26.16 -13.96
CA ILE A 279 -12.98 -24.98 -14.62
C ILE A 279 -12.41 -24.78 -16.03
N PHE A 280 -11.10 -24.99 -16.20
CA PHE A 280 -10.39 -24.67 -17.43
C PHE A 280 -9.88 -25.92 -18.14
N PRO A 281 -9.83 -25.94 -19.50
CA PRO A 281 -9.27 -27.05 -20.24
C PRO A 281 -7.80 -27.28 -19.88
N HIS A 282 -7.47 -28.53 -19.54
CA HIS A 282 -6.16 -28.93 -19.01
C HIS A 282 -5.00 -28.50 -19.92
N GLU A 283 -5.16 -28.66 -21.23
CA GLU A 283 -4.17 -28.32 -22.25
C GLU A 283 -3.86 -26.82 -22.35
N LYS A 284 -4.80 -25.97 -21.95
CA LYS A 284 -4.64 -24.50 -21.97
C LYS A 284 -3.91 -23.98 -20.74
N LEU A 285 -3.83 -24.74 -19.66
CA LEU A 285 -3.26 -24.27 -18.40
C LEU A 285 -1.73 -24.16 -18.46
N ILE A 286 -1.21 -23.00 -18.06
CA ILE A 286 0.23 -22.76 -17.86
C ILE A 286 0.46 -22.18 -16.47
N TYR A 287 1.11 -22.94 -15.58
CA TYR A 287 1.46 -22.47 -14.25
C TYR A 287 2.78 -21.70 -14.25
N LEU A 288 2.74 -20.45 -13.80
CA LEU A 288 3.94 -19.62 -13.69
C LEU A 288 4.64 -19.88 -12.36
N SER A 289 5.91 -20.28 -12.44
CA SER A 289 6.74 -20.55 -11.27
C SER A 289 8.18 -20.15 -11.53
N PRO A 290 8.84 -19.42 -10.60
CA PRO A 290 10.25 -19.04 -10.77
C PRO A 290 11.18 -20.25 -10.84
N ASP A 291 10.80 -21.37 -10.23
CA ASP A 291 11.58 -22.62 -10.17
C ASP A 291 11.40 -23.52 -11.40
N SER A 292 10.58 -23.12 -12.38
CA SER A 292 10.39 -23.87 -13.62
C SER A 292 11.71 -23.96 -14.41
N ASN A 293 12.00 -25.14 -14.95
CA ASN A 293 13.13 -25.34 -15.88
C ASN A 293 12.80 -24.92 -17.33
N VAL A 294 11.55 -24.60 -17.63
CA VAL A 294 11.11 -24.11 -18.94
C VAL A 294 10.94 -22.60 -18.89
N GLU A 295 11.62 -21.88 -19.77
CA GLU A 295 11.49 -20.43 -19.92
C GLU A 295 10.38 -20.07 -20.90
N MET A 296 9.59 -19.06 -20.53
CA MET A 296 8.59 -18.45 -21.40
C MET A 296 9.30 -17.66 -22.50
N THR A 297 8.99 -17.97 -23.76
CA THR A 297 9.58 -17.29 -24.93
C THR A 297 8.70 -16.14 -25.43
N SER A 298 7.39 -16.38 -25.48
CA SER A 298 6.36 -15.44 -25.95
C SER A 298 5.06 -15.64 -25.17
N PHE A 299 4.16 -14.66 -25.25
CA PHE A 299 2.82 -14.74 -24.68
C PHE A 299 1.91 -15.58 -25.59
N ASP A 300 1.26 -16.58 -25.02
CA ASP A 300 0.30 -17.46 -25.69
C ASP A 300 -1.12 -16.94 -25.38
N HIS A 301 -1.81 -16.44 -26.40
CA HIS A 301 -3.15 -15.84 -26.26
C HIS A 301 -4.25 -16.89 -26.02
N ASP A 302 -3.98 -18.16 -26.33
CA ASP A 302 -4.94 -19.26 -26.12
C ASP A 302 -4.76 -19.95 -24.76
N ALA A 303 -3.68 -19.61 -24.04
CA ALA A 303 -3.36 -20.18 -22.75
C ALA A 303 -4.08 -19.47 -21.59
N VAL A 304 -4.34 -20.23 -20.53
CA VAL A 304 -4.79 -19.72 -19.23
C VAL A 304 -3.61 -19.77 -18.28
N TYR A 305 -3.04 -18.59 -18.00
CA TYR A 305 -1.91 -18.47 -17.08
C TYR A 305 -2.38 -18.55 -15.63
N ILE A 306 -1.66 -19.32 -14.80
CA ILE A 306 -1.92 -19.48 -13.37
C ILE A 306 -0.77 -18.83 -12.59
N ILE A 307 -1.11 -17.91 -11.68
CA ILE A 307 -0.20 -17.29 -10.73
C ILE A 307 -0.48 -17.88 -9.34
N GLY A 308 0.57 -18.35 -8.66
CA GLY A 308 0.41 -18.82 -7.28
C GLY A 308 0.06 -17.67 -6.33
N GLY A 309 -1.07 -17.79 -5.61
CA GLY A 309 -1.49 -16.90 -4.54
C GLY A 309 -0.66 -17.11 -3.27
N ILE A 310 0.65 -16.92 -3.36
CA ILE A 310 1.60 -17.18 -2.28
C ILE A 310 2.52 -15.98 -2.08
N ILE A 311 2.86 -15.69 -0.81
CA ILE A 311 3.80 -14.63 -0.44
C ILE A 311 5.09 -15.30 0.00
N ASP A 312 6.21 -14.77 -0.50
CA ASP A 312 7.55 -15.31 -0.30
C ASP A 312 7.82 -15.63 1.18
N LEU A 313 8.12 -16.91 1.41
CA LEU A 313 8.56 -17.48 2.67
C LEU A 313 9.97 -18.01 2.42
N SER A 314 10.94 -17.09 2.39
CA SER A 314 12.34 -17.36 2.10
C SER A 314 12.81 -18.67 2.75
N GLY A 315 13.21 -19.64 1.92
CA GLY A 315 13.71 -20.95 2.37
C GLY A 315 12.74 -22.13 2.27
N LYS A 316 11.51 -21.94 1.78
CA LYS A 316 10.58 -23.07 1.53
C LYS A 316 10.83 -23.72 0.16
N LYS A 317 10.48 -25.02 0.09
CA LYS A 317 10.48 -25.88 -1.10
C LYS A 317 9.76 -25.19 -2.29
N PRO A 318 10.05 -25.57 -3.54
CA PRO A 318 9.42 -24.97 -4.73
C PRO A 318 7.93 -25.38 -4.85
N LEU A 319 7.07 -24.72 -4.08
CA LEU A 319 5.67 -25.12 -3.84
C LEU A 319 4.83 -25.04 -5.12
N THR A 320 4.91 -23.93 -5.85
CA THR A 320 4.15 -23.70 -7.08
C THR A 320 4.60 -24.62 -8.20
N PHE A 321 5.91 -24.80 -8.38
CA PHE A 321 6.46 -25.76 -9.35
C PHE A 321 6.09 -27.20 -9.00
N GLY A 322 6.20 -27.58 -7.72
CA GLY A 322 5.81 -28.90 -7.24
C GLY A 322 4.31 -29.17 -7.39
N LYS A 323 3.46 -28.16 -7.23
CA LYS A 323 2.02 -28.25 -7.51
C LYS A 323 1.76 -28.44 -9.00
N ALA A 324 2.33 -27.61 -9.87
CA ALA A 324 2.19 -27.74 -11.32
C ALA A 324 2.62 -29.12 -11.86
N LYS A 325 3.70 -29.70 -11.30
CA LYS A 325 4.14 -31.06 -11.61
C LYS A 325 3.16 -32.13 -11.16
N ARG A 326 2.59 -32.01 -9.95
CA ARG A 326 1.59 -32.95 -9.43
C ARG A 326 0.30 -32.92 -10.25
N ASP A 327 -0.09 -31.73 -10.68
CA ASP A 327 -1.29 -31.51 -11.51
C ASP A 327 -1.05 -31.86 -12.99
N ASN A 328 0.20 -32.18 -13.35
CA ASN A 328 0.63 -32.55 -14.70
C ASN A 328 0.28 -31.51 -15.77
N ILE A 329 0.38 -30.21 -15.45
CA ILE A 329 0.11 -29.11 -16.38
C ILE A 329 1.41 -28.45 -16.86
N ARG A 330 1.32 -27.69 -17.97
CA ARG A 330 2.47 -26.92 -18.46
C ARG A 330 2.90 -25.92 -17.39
N HIS A 331 4.20 -25.68 -17.27
CA HIS A 331 4.75 -24.70 -16.34
C HIS A 331 5.87 -23.90 -17.02
N GLN A 332 6.00 -22.62 -16.66
CA GLN A 332 6.98 -21.72 -17.24
C GLN A 332 7.53 -20.73 -16.21
N ARG A 333 8.76 -20.27 -16.41
CA ARG A 333 9.33 -19.11 -15.70
C ARG A 333 9.58 -17.96 -16.67
N PHE A 334 9.63 -16.74 -16.16
CA PHE A 334 10.08 -15.60 -16.95
C PHE A 334 11.59 -15.65 -17.19
N PRO A 335 12.09 -15.23 -18.38
CA PRO A 335 13.51 -15.19 -18.71
C PRO A 335 14.23 -13.98 -18.07
N ILE A 336 13.96 -13.68 -16.80
CA ILE A 336 14.39 -12.43 -16.14
C ILE A 336 15.91 -12.27 -16.17
N ASP A 337 16.64 -13.36 -15.95
CA ASP A 337 18.11 -13.37 -15.89
C ASP A 337 18.78 -12.93 -17.20
N ARG A 338 18.05 -12.96 -18.33
CA ARG A 338 18.55 -12.47 -19.63
C ARG A 338 18.50 -10.94 -19.75
N TYR A 339 17.66 -10.27 -18.97
CA TYR A 339 17.35 -8.84 -19.13
C TYR A 339 17.70 -8.01 -17.88
N VAL A 340 17.70 -8.62 -16.70
CA VAL A 340 17.85 -7.92 -15.43
C VAL A 340 18.83 -8.64 -14.52
N LYS A 341 19.83 -7.90 -14.04
CA LYS A 341 20.74 -8.35 -12.98
C LYS A 341 20.23 -7.86 -11.63
N PHE A 342 19.93 -8.79 -10.74
CA PHE A 342 19.48 -8.46 -9.39
C PHE A 342 20.64 -8.07 -8.47
N GLY A 343 20.35 -7.22 -7.48
CA GLY A 343 21.29 -6.90 -6.40
C GLY A 343 21.55 -8.06 -5.47
N GLY A 344 22.77 -8.15 -4.93
CA GLY A 344 23.13 -9.12 -3.90
C GLY A 344 22.19 -8.98 -2.70
N GLY A 345 21.40 -10.02 -2.41
CA GLY A 345 20.40 -10.04 -1.35
C GLY A 345 18.96 -9.66 -1.77
N SER A 346 18.73 -9.16 -2.98
CA SER A 346 17.39 -9.00 -3.52
C SER A 346 16.88 -10.31 -4.11
N GLY A 347 15.87 -10.91 -3.47
CA GLY A 347 15.22 -12.11 -4.00
C GLY A 347 14.62 -11.87 -5.39
N LYS A 348 14.79 -12.86 -6.28
CA LYS A 348 14.24 -12.88 -7.65
C LYS A 348 12.72 -13.12 -7.69
N THR A 349 12.10 -13.38 -6.55
CA THR A 349 10.65 -13.55 -6.42
C THR A 349 9.94 -12.22 -6.70
N LEU A 350 8.92 -12.28 -7.54
CA LEU A 350 8.05 -11.15 -7.88
C LEU A 350 6.73 -11.27 -7.12
N THR A 351 6.09 -10.14 -6.85
CA THR A 351 4.74 -10.10 -6.25
C THR A 351 3.67 -10.39 -7.29
N ILE A 352 2.46 -10.77 -6.86
CA ILE A 352 1.37 -11.16 -7.76
C ILE A 352 0.99 -10.03 -8.72
N ASP A 353 0.93 -8.79 -8.21
CA ASP A 353 0.69 -7.58 -9.01
C ASP A 353 1.81 -7.33 -10.04
N GLN A 354 3.08 -7.59 -9.70
CA GLN A 354 4.20 -7.48 -10.64
C GLN A 354 4.12 -8.52 -11.75
N VAL A 355 3.83 -9.78 -11.39
CA VAL A 355 3.65 -10.87 -12.37
C VAL A 355 2.50 -10.56 -13.31
N TYR A 356 1.37 -10.07 -12.78
CA TYR A 356 0.24 -9.62 -13.58
C TYR A 356 0.62 -8.53 -14.58
N ASN A 357 1.26 -7.46 -14.12
CA ASN A 357 1.65 -6.35 -14.97
C ASN A 357 2.66 -6.76 -16.04
N ILE A 358 3.58 -7.67 -15.73
CA ILE A 358 4.50 -8.27 -16.71
C ILE A 358 3.73 -9.02 -17.78
N LEU A 359 2.81 -9.92 -17.40
CA LEU A 359 2.01 -10.69 -18.36
C LEU A 359 1.15 -9.79 -19.25
N MET A 360 0.45 -8.83 -18.66
CA MET A 360 -0.41 -7.92 -19.42
C MET A 360 0.42 -7.03 -20.36
N THR A 361 1.60 -6.60 -19.95
CA THR A 361 2.50 -5.84 -20.83
C THR A 361 3.01 -6.69 -21.98
N LEU A 362 3.36 -7.96 -21.73
CA LEU A 362 3.74 -8.90 -22.78
C LEU A 362 2.59 -9.17 -23.76
N LYS A 363 1.37 -9.36 -23.25
CA LYS A 363 0.16 -9.54 -24.07
C LYS A 363 -0.02 -8.39 -25.08
N HIS A 364 0.26 -7.15 -24.68
CA HIS A 364 0.04 -5.97 -25.53
C HIS A 364 1.24 -5.60 -26.40
N THR A 365 2.47 -5.85 -25.94
CA THR A 365 3.69 -5.32 -26.59
C THR A 365 4.62 -6.40 -27.13
N GLY A 366 4.52 -7.64 -26.65
CA GLY A 366 5.50 -8.69 -26.90
C GLY A 366 6.92 -8.40 -26.38
N SER A 367 7.14 -7.29 -25.67
CA SER A 367 8.46 -6.82 -25.29
C SER A 367 8.78 -7.15 -23.84
N TRP A 368 9.76 -8.02 -23.64
CA TRP A 368 10.35 -8.32 -22.32
C TRP A 368 10.98 -7.07 -21.67
N VAL A 369 11.52 -6.16 -22.48
CA VAL A 369 12.13 -4.90 -22.00
C VAL A 369 11.08 -4.02 -21.34
N GLU A 370 9.94 -3.81 -22.00
CA GLU A 370 8.82 -3.04 -21.44
C GLU A 370 8.22 -3.75 -20.23
N ALA A 371 8.05 -5.07 -20.31
CA ALA A 371 7.46 -5.85 -19.22
C ALA A 371 8.32 -5.83 -17.95
N PHE A 372 9.64 -5.92 -18.05
CA PHE A 372 10.50 -5.93 -16.87
C PHE A 372 10.75 -4.56 -16.24
N LYS A 373 10.19 -3.47 -16.79
CA LYS A 373 10.12 -2.17 -16.09
C LYS A 373 9.26 -2.23 -14.82
N PHE A 374 8.35 -3.20 -14.73
CA PHE A 374 7.54 -3.42 -13.52
C PHE A 374 8.32 -4.08 -12.37
N ILE A 375 9.57 -4.53 -12.62
CA ILE A 375 10.47 -4.97 -11.54
C ILE A 375 11.03 -3.73 -10.84
N PRO A 376 10.86 -3.59 -9.51
CA PRO A 376 11.28 -2.38 -8.79
C PRO A 376 12.78 -2.11 -8.90
N ASP A 377 13.15 -0.85 -9.17
CA ASP A 377 14.56 -0.44 -9.38
C ASP A 377 15.46 -0.82 -8.20
N ARG A 378 14.95 -0.76 -6.96
CA ARG A 378 15.71 -1.17 -5.76
C ARG A 378 16.22 -2.62 -5.79
N LYS A 379 15.60 -3.49 -6.59
CA LYS A 379 16.00 -4.89 -6.76
C LYS A 379 17.03 -5.07 -7.88
N VAL A 380 17.17 -4.07 -8.75
CA VAL A 380 17.92 -4.15 -10.00
C VAL A 380 19.25 -3.43 -9.84
N VAL A 381 20.34 -4.11 -10.21
CA VAL A 381 21.67 -3.50 -10.34
C VAL A 381 21.89 -3.00 -11.76
N GLU A 382 21.42 -3.76 -12.74
CA GLU A 382 21.70 -3.52 -14.15
C GLU A 382 20.55 -4.05 -15.02
N ARG A 383 20.08 -3.26 -15.98
CA ARG A 383 19.16 -3.71 -17.04
C ARG A 383 19.95 -3.87 -18.33
N TYR A 384 20.08 -5.09 -18.82
CA TYR A 384 20.86 -5.38 -20.03
C TYR A 384 20.23 -4.82 -21.32
N SER A 385 18.93 -4.49 -21.28
CA SER A 385 18.22 -3.85 -22.40
C SER A 385 18.67 -2.42 -22.67
N GLU A 386 18.95 -1.65 -21.61
CA GLU A 386 19.44 -0.27 -21.72
C GLU A 386 20.84 -0.25 -22.39
N ILE A 387 21.67 -1.27 -22.11
CA ILE A 387 23.00 -1.41 -22.70
C ILE A 387 22.95 -1.76 -24.20
N LEU A 388 21.99 -2.58 -24.63
CA LEU A 388 21.83 -2.95 -26.05
C LEU A 388 21.26 -1.79 -26.87
N GLU A 389 20.33 -1.02 -26.31
CA GLU A 389 19.81 0.20 -26.92
C GLU A 389 20.89 1.29 -26.97
N ASP A 390 21.64 1.52 -25.90
CA ASP A 390 22.77 2.45 -25.87
C ASP A 390 23.87 2.05 -26.87
N LYS A 391 24.20 0.75 -26.97
CA LYS A 391 25.17 0.26 -27.96
C LYS A 391 24.67 0.44 -29.39
N LYS A 392 23.40 0.16 -29.67
CA LYS A 392 22.80 0.41 -30.99
C LYS A 392 22.77 1.90 -31.33
N GLN A 393 22.44 2.76 -30.36
CA GLN A 393 22.44 4.21 -30.51
C GLN A 393 23.87 4.72 -30.81
N LEU A 394 24.86 4.24 -30.06
CA LEU A 394 26.29 4.54 -30.28
C LEU A 394 26.80 4.04 -31.64
N GLU A 395 26.37 2.87 -32.09
CA GLU A 395 26.69 2.36 -33.43
C GLU A 395 26.02 3.18 -34.53
N TYR A 396 24.76 3.59 -34.34
CA TYR A 396 24.04 4.47 -35.26
C TYR A 396 24.68 5.86 -35.34
N GLU A 397 25.12 6.43 -34.21
CA GLU A 397 25.85 7.68 -34.15
C GLU A 397 27.26 7.58 -34.76
N LYS A 398 27.94 6.44 -34.62
CA LYS A 398 29.20 6.16 -35.31
C LYS A 398 28.99 6.03 -36.81
N PHE A 399 27.92 5.35 -37.23
CA PHE A 399 27.56 5.18 -38.64
C PHE A 399 27.13 6.50 -39.30
N GLY A 400 26.34 7.32 -38.60
CA GLY A 400 25.97 8.67 -39.03
C GLY A 400 27.17 9.61 -39.13
N ARG A 401 28.15 9.49 -38.22
CA ARG A 401 29.45 10.20 -38.31
C ARG A 401 30.30 9.74 -39.49
N TRP A 402 30.25 8.46 -39.86
CA TRP A 402 31.02 7.90 -40.98
C TRP A 402 30.39 8.22 -42.35
N THR A 403 29.06 8.31 -42.41
CA THR A 403 28.30 8.56 -43.66
C THR A 403 28.00 10.04 -43.93
N GLY A 404 28.28 10.95 -42.97
CA GLY A 404 27.98 12.38 -43.09
C GLY A 404 26.48 12.72 -43.03
N LEU A 405 25.61 11.73 -42.81
CA LEU A 405 24.17 11.91 -42.70
C LEU A 405 23.82 12.32 -41.27
N ASN A 406 23.58 13.62 -41.08
CA ASN A 406 23.05 14.17 -39.85
C ASN A 406 21.55 13.82 -39.72
N VAL A 407 21.25 12.59 -39.28
CA VAL A 407 19.87 12.18 -39.00
C VAL A 407 19.49 12.70 -37.61
N LYS A 408 19.00 13.94 -37.56
CA LYS A 408 18.33 14.50 -36.37
C LYS A 408 16.84 14.15 -36.42
N HIS A 409 16.33 13.51 -35.36
CA HIS A 409 14.91 13.55 -35.00
C HIS A 409 14.70 14.39 -33.76
#